data_AF-A0A534Q1A1-F1
#
_entry.id   AF-A0A534Q1A1-F1
#
_cell.length_a   1.000
_cell.length_b   1.000
_cell.length_c   1.000
_cell.angle_alpha   90.00
_cell.angle_beta   90.00
_cell.angle_gamma   90.00
#
_symmetry.space_group_name_H-M   'P 1'
#
loop_
_entity.id
_entity.type
_entity.pdbx_description
1 polymer ?
#
loop_
_entity_poly.entity_id
_entity_poly.type
_entity_poly.pdbx_seq_one_letter_code
_entity_poly.pdbx_strand_id
1 'polypeptide(L)' 'FFDQLGTSPARWLIGQRVIAAQRMLETTGLEVETIADRIGMGSATNLRHHFRAQVRTTPTRYRRMFSSVR' A
#
# COMPACT_ATOMS: atom_id res chain seq x y z
N PHE A 1 -16.02 15.67 -13.15
CA PHE A 1 -16.43 14.46 -12.42
C PHE A 1 -15.60 14.22 -11.15
N PHE A 2 -14.26 14.17 -11.18
CA PHE A 2 -13.45 14.00 -9.95
C PHE A 2 -13.06 15.31 -9.23
N ASP A 3 -13.24 16.44 -9.89
CA ASP A 3 -12.90 17.76 -9.32
C ASP A 3 -13.88 18.25 -8.25
N GLN A 4 -15.03 17.57 -8.10
CA GLN A 4 -16.09 17.94 -7.16
C GLN A 4 -16.00 17.21 -5.80
N LEU A 5 -15.05 16.28 -5.61
CA LEU A 5 -14.94 15.45 -4.38
C LEU A 5 -13.61 15.60 -3.62
N GLY A 6 -12.82 16.64 -3.92
CA GLY A 6 -11.63 17.00 -3.13
C GLY A 6 -10.46 16.00 -3.17
N THR A 7 -10.56 14.93 -3.96
CA THR A 7 -9.47 13.97 -4.19
C THR A 7 -9.27 13.81 -5.69
N SER A 8 -8.17 14.34 -6.21
CA SER A 8 -7.75 14.10 -7.60
C SER A 8 -7.73 12.59 -7.92
N PRO A 9 -8.10 12.16 -9.14
CA PRO A 9 -8.09 10.76 -9.55
C PRO A 9 -6.79 10.03 -9.19
N ALA A 10 -5.65 10.72 -9.32
CA ALA A 10 -4.34 10.19 -8.98
C ALA A 10 -4.22 9.86 -7.48
N ARG A 11 -4.72 10.74 -6.61
CA ARG A 11 -4.69 10.52 -5.16
C ARG A 11 -5.63 9.39 -4.74
N TRP A 12 -6.80 9.28 -5.37
CA TRP A 12 -7.70 8.15 -5.14
C TRP A 12 -7.05 6.82 -5.55
N LEU A 13 -6.39 6.79 -6.71
CA LEU A 13 -5.69 5.60 -7.20
C LEU A 13 -4.57 5.15 -6.24
N ILE A 14 -3.80 6.08 -5.69
CA ILE A 14 -2.78 5.77 -4.67
C ILE A 14 -3.43 5.09 -3.45
N GLY A 15 -4.59 5.59 -3.00
CA GLY A 15 -5.36 4.96 -1.93
C GLY A 15 -5.77 3.51 -2.24
N GLN A 16 -6.30 3.27 -3.43
CA GLN A 16 -6.65 1.91 -3.86
C GLN A 16 -5.44 0.97 -3.90
N ARG A 17 -4.29 1.47 -4.35
CA ARG A 17 -3.04 0.70 -4.38
C ARG A 17 -2.54 0.38 -2.97
N VAL A 18 -2.67 1.29 -2.01
CA VAL A 18 -2.32 1.02 -0.60
C VAL A 18 -3.24 -0.04 0.02
N ILE A 19 -4.54 -0.03 -0.31
CA ILE A 19 -5.48 -1.09 0.11
C ILE A 19 -5.07 -2.45 -0.49
N ALA A 20 -4.71 -2.49 -1.77
CA ALA A 20 -4.22 -3.72 -2.41
C ALA A 20 -2.91 -4.22 -1.75
N ALA A 21 -2.01 -3.31 -1.38
CA ALA A 21 -0.78 -3.66 -0.69
C ALA A 21 -1.04 -4.30 0.68
N GLN A 22 -1.98 -3.77 1.49
CA GLN A 22 -2.36 -4.36 2.78
C GLN A 22 -2.79 -5.81 2.62
N ARG A 23 -3.72 -6.08 1.68
CA ARG A 23 -4.19 -7.44 1.36
C ARG A 23 -3.03 -8.37 1.01
N MET A 24 -2.12 -7.95 0.13
CA MET A 24 -0.96 -8.79 -0.24
C MET A 24 0.01 -9.03 0.93
N LEU A 25 0.20 -8.05 1.81
CA LEU A 25 1.05 -8.21 3.00
C LEU A 25 0.46 -9.20 4.00
N GLU A 26 -0.87 -9.26 4.11
CA GLU A 26 -1.62 -10.14 5.00
C GLU A 26 -1.72 -11.58 4.45
N THR A 27 -1.91 -11.75 3.15
CA THR A 27 -2.21 -13.05 2.55
C THR A 27 -1.04 -13.72 1.86
N THR A 28 0.09 -13.03 1.69
CA THR A 28 1.26 -13.56 0.95
C THR A 28 2.59 -13.28 1.65
N GLY A 29 3.59 -14.12 1.35
CA GLY A 29 4.99 -13.93 1.77
C GLY A 29 5.84 -13.09 0.81
N LEU A 30 5.24 -12.42 -0.19
CA LEU A 30 5.99 -11.70 -1.22
C LEU A 30 6.86 -10.58 -0.65
N GLU A 31 7.99 -10.29 -1.29
CA GLU A 31 8.82 -9.15 -0.90
C GLU A 31 8.10 -7.82 -1.18
N VAL A 32 8.46 -6.78 -0.42
CA VAL A 32 7.83 -5.46 -0.55
C VAL A 32 8.07 -4.86 -1.95
N GLU A 33 9.21 -5.14 -2.57
CA GLU A 33 9.51 -4.75 -3.96
C GLU A 33 8.54 -5.40 -4.94
N THR A 34 8.37 -6.72 -4.85
CA THR A 34 7.42 -7.46 -5.69
C THR A 34 5.98 -6.98 -5.53
N ILE A 35 5.57 -6.63 -4.30
CA ILE A 35 4.24 -6.06 -4.06
C ILE A 35 4.11 -4.69 -4.74
N ALA A 36 5.14 -3.84 -4.65
CA ALA A 36 5.13 -2.51 -5.25
C ALA A 36 4.99 -2.57 -6.77
N ASP A 37 5.66 -3.51 -7.43
CA ASP A 37 5.52 -3.72 -8.87
C ASP A 37 4.11 -4.19 -9.25
N ARG A 38 3.57 -5.18 -8.53
CA ARG A 38 2.24 -5.76 -8.82
C ARG A 38 1.09 -4.76 -8.70
N ILE A 39 1.21 -3.78 -7.81
CA ILE A 39 0.19 -2.74 -7.60
C ILE A 39 0.51 -1.45 -8.38
N GLY A 40 1.59 -1.43 -9.17
CA GLY A 40 1.98 -0.29 -10.00
C GLY A 40 2.55 0.91 -9.26
N MET A 41 3.16 0.71 -8.08
CA MET A 41 3.92 1.76 -7.37
C MET A 41 5.31 2.00 -7.96
N GLY A 42 5.84 1.02 -8.72
CA GLY A 42 7.10 1.10 -9.47
C GLY A 42 8.38 1.02 -8.65
N SER A 43 8.30 1.12 -7.32
CA SER A 43 9.40 0.77 -6.41
C SER A 43 8.91 0.55 -4.98
N ALA A 44 9.65 -0.24 -4.20
CA ALA A 44 9.36 -0.37 -2.77
C ALA A 44 9.48 0.96 -2.00
N THR A 45 10.34 1.88 -2.45
CA THR A 45 10.47 3.20 -1.82
C THR A 45 9.18 4.02 -1.96
N ASN A 46 8.58 4.02 -3.15
CA ASN A 46 7.31 4.73 -3.38
C ASN A 46 6.15 4.08 -2.60
N LEU A 47 6.10 2.74 -2.58
CA LEU A 47 5.15 2.03 -1.74
C LEU A 47 5.32 2.40 -0.25
N ARG A 48 6.54 2.35 0.29
CA ARG A 48 6.82 2.73 1.69
C ARG A 48 6.38 4.15 2.00
N HIS A 49 6.63 5.10 1.10
CA HIS A 49 6.24 6.50 1.26
C HIS A 49 4.72 6.65 1.40
N HIS A 50 3.95 6.16 0.43
CA HIS A 50 2.50 6.28 0.45
C HIS A 50 1.83 5.44 1.53
N PHE A 51 2.36 4.24 1.79
CA PHE A 51 1.86 3.38 2.86
C PHE A 51 2.02 4.05 4.22
N ARG A 52 3.18 4.66 4.51
CA ARG A 52 3.40 5.38 5.77
C ARG A 52 2.48 6.61 5.89
N ALA A 53 2.25 7.32 4.79
CA ALA A 53 1.37 8.47 4.78
C ALA A 53 -0.09 8.11 5.12
N GLN A 54 -0.57 6.95 4.66
CA GLN A 54 -1.98 6.56 4.82
C GLN A 54 -2.25 5.59 5.99
N VAL A 55 -1.35 4.63 6.24
CA VAL A 55 -1.52 3.55 7.24
C VAL A 55 -0.69 3.81 8.51
N ARG A 56 0.14 4.87 8.52
CA ARG A 56 0.94 5.30 9.68
C ARG A 56 1.94 4.26 10.21
N THR A 57 2.32 3.29 9.38
CA THR A 57 3.35 2.29 9.66
C THR A 57 4.11 1.92 8.38
N THR A 58 5.12 1.05 8.46
CA THR A 58 5.81 0.52 7.27
C THR A 58 5.18 -0.81 6.83
N PRO A 59 5.25 -1.18 5.53
CA PRO A 59 4.76 -2.47 5.03
C PRO A 59 5.32 -3.67 5.82
N THR A 60 6.62 -3.66 6.14
CA THR A 60 7.27 -4.73 6.89
C THR A 60 6.75 -4.84 8.32
N ARG A 61 6.57 -3.70 9.01
CA ARG A 61 6.03 -3.70 10.38
C ARG A 61 4.56 -4.10 10.39
N TYR A 62 3.78 -3.63 9.43
CA TYR A 62 2.38 -4.03 9.22
C TYR A 62 2.25 -5.55 9.06
N ARG A 63 3.04 -6.15 8.15
CA ARG A 63 3.06 -7.61 7.97
C ARG A 63 3.32 -8.34 9.28
N ARG A 64 4.36 -7.95 10.02
CA ARG A 64 4.71 -8.60 11.30
C ARG A 64 3.57 -8.56 12.31
N MET A 65 2.85 -7.44 12.39
CA MET A 65 1.69 -7.30 13.28
C MET A 65 0.58 -8.29 12.91
N PHE A 66 0.29 -8.47 11.62
CA PHE A 66 -0.73 -9.42 11.17
C PHE A 66 -0.29 -10.88 11.24
N SER A 67 0.98 -11.18 10.94
CA SER A 67 1.52 -12.54 11.07
C SER A 67 1.60 -13.01 12.53
N SER A 68 1.62 -12.09 13.50
CA SER A 68 1.62 -12.41 14.94
C SER A 68 0.22 -12.64 15.52
N VAL A 69 -0.85 -12.25 14.82
CA VAL A 69 -2.25 -12.39 15.27
C VAL A 69 -2.89 -13.69 14.76
N ARG A 70 -2.18 -14.43 13.90
CA ARG A 70 -2.62 -15.70 13.33
C ARG A 70 -1.95 -16.88 14.02
#